data_AF-A0A8I2YY13-F1
#
_entry.id   AF-A0A8I2YY13-F1
#
_cell.length_a   1.000
_cell.length_b   1.000
_cell.length_c   1.000
_cell.angle_alpha   90.00
_cell.angle_beta   90.00
_cell.angle_gamma   90.00
#
_symmetry.space_group_name_H-M   'P 1'
#
loop_
_entity.id
_entity.type
_entity.pdbx_description
1 polymer ?
#
loop_
_entity_poly.entity_id
_entity_poly.type
_entity_poly.pdbx_seq_one_letter_code
_entity_poly.pdbx_strand_id
1 'polypeptide(L)'
;MGQPKIHHTPEERVLAAREYRANYYKQRFDAAAEFEVAISNLIGPSLHSFAERLCQEYLATSNYASLNECTTTLGRLEKNLSDARTEHSQCGYHRNSYFLQAELDRVRTVSRAIEDMLCHAMEGNDVADLHSRGLLRYQSVPD
;
A
#
# COMPACT_ATOMS: atom_id res chain seq x y z
N MET A 1 -15.07 6.91 -24.95
CA MET A 1 -15.42 8.15 -24.23
C MET A 1 -16.93 8.33 -24.29
N GLY A 2 -17.62 8.30 -23.14
CA GLY A 2 -19.08 8.40 -23.10
C GLY A 2 -19.55 9.85 -23.27
N GLN A 3 -20.56 10.08 -24.11
CA GLN A 3 -21.14 11.40 -24.30
C GLN A 3 -21.71 11.94 -22.98
N PRO A 4 -21.56 13.25 -22.68
CA PRO A 4 -22.17 13.87 -21.51
C PRO A 4 -23.70 13.71 -21.58
N LYS A 5 -24.31 13.10 -20.56
CA LYS A 5 -25.78 13.07 -20.45
C LYS A 5 -26.27 14.49 -20.21
N ILE A 6 -27.09 15.02 -21.13
CA ILE A 6 -27.74 16.31 -20.96
C ILE A 6 -28.97 16.08 -20.08
N HIS A 7 -28.98 16.69 -18.91
CA HIS A 7 -30.14 16.70 -18.01
C HIS A 7 -31.03 17.89 -18.36
N HIS A 8 -32.29 17.63 -18.67
CA HIS A 8 -33.22 18.64 -19.16
C HIS A 8 -34.01 19.30 -18.04
N THR A 9 -34.16 18.64 -16.88
CA THR A 9 -34.89 19.17 -15.73
C THR A 9 -34.00 19.40 -14.50
N PRO A 10 -34.38 20.32 -13.58
CA PRO A 10 -33.69 20.48 -12.30
C PRO A 10 -33.70 19.20 -11.45
N GLU A 11 -34.80 18.44 -11.50
CA GLU A 11 -34.98 17.18 -10.77
C GLU A 11 -34.01 16.10 -11.27
N GLU A 12 -33.86 15.96 -12.59
CA GLU A 12 -32.87 15.06 -13.21
C GLU A 12 -31.44 15.41 -12.82
N ARG A 13 -31.11 16.70 -12.72
CA ARG A 13 -29.79 17.15 -12.27
C ARG A 13 -29.51 16.76 -10.82
N VAL A 14 -30.49 16.89 -9.94
CA VAL A 14 -30.35 16.52 -8.52
C VAL A 14 -30.19 15.00 -8.37
N LEU A 15 -30.98 14.20 -9.09
CA LEU A 15 -30.86 12.75 -9.09
C LEU A 15 -29.50 12.29 -9.62
N ALA A 16 -29.06 12.83 -10.77
CA ALA A 16 -27.76 12.50 -11.34
C ALA A 16 -26.60 12.88 -10.41
N ALA A 17 -26.68 14.04 -9.74
CA ALA A 17 -25.68 14.44 -8.75
C ALA A 17 -25.66 13.49 -7.53
N ARG A 18 -26.82 12.97 -7.12
CA ARG A 18 -26.93 12.00 -6.02
C ARG A 18 -26.35 10.64 -6.40
N GLU A 19 -26.70 10.12 -7.58
CA GLU A 19 -26.14 8.86 -8.11
C GLU A 19 -24.64 8.95 -8.32
N TYR A 20 -24.17 10.05 -8.91
CA TYR A 20 -22.74 10.31 -9.08
C TYR A 20 -22.01 10.27 -7.74
N ARG A 21 -22.52 10.96 -6.71
CA ARG A 21 -21.94 10.92 -5.36
C ARG A 21 -21.98 9.52 -4.76
N ALA A 22 -23.09 8.79 -4.89
CA ALA A 22 -23.23 7.45 -4.35
C ALA A 22 -22.22 6.48 -4.98
N ASN A 23 -22.11 6.47 -6.31
CA ASN A 23 -21.14 5.67 -7.05
C ASN A 23 -19.70 6.05 -6.70
N TYR A 24 -19.43 7.35 -6.56
CA TYR A 24 -18.13 7.87 -6.15
C TYR A 24 -17.71 7.38 -4.76
N TYR A 25 -18.61 7.45 -3.76
CA TYR A 25 -18.31 6.96 -2.42
C TYR A 25 -18.17 5.45 -2.39
N LYS A 26 -19.00 4.72 -3.15
CA LYS A 26 -18.90 3.26 -3.26
C LYS A 26 -17.52 2.81 -3.78
N GLN A 27 -17.07 3.38 -4.90
CA GLN A 27 -15.74 3.08 -5.47
C GLN A 27 -14.61 3.39 -4.49
N ARG A 28 -14.74 4.47 -3.70
CA ARG A 28 -13.76 4.84 -2.66
C ARG A 28 -13.70 3.82 -1.52
N PHE A 29 -14.86 3.39 -1.02
CA PHE A 29 -14.91 2.42 0.08
C PHE A 29 -14.42 1.05 -0.36
N ASP A 30 -14.72 0.64 -1.60
CA ASP A 30 -14.31 -0.65 -2.13
C ASP A 30 -12.77 -0.74 -2.26
N ALA A 31 -12.12 0.26 -2.88
CA ALA A 31 -10.65 0.26 -3.01
C ALA A 31 -9.93 0.36 -1.65
N ALA A 32 -10.42 1.20 -0.74
CA ALA A 32 -9.89 1.31 0.62
C ALA A 32 -9.96 -0.01 1.37
N ALA A 33 -11.12 -0.67 1.33
CA ALA A 33 -11.35 -1.95 1.96
C ALA A 33 -10.47 -3.04 1.35
N GLU A 34 -10.30 -3.06 0.03
CA GLU A 34 -9.40 -3.99 -0.66
C GLU A 34 -7.95 -3.86 -0.19
N PHE A 35 -7.44 -2.62 -0.06
CA PHE A 35 -6.08 -2.38 0.44
C PHE A 35 -5.95 -2.77 1.92
N GLU A 36 -6.94 -2.42 2.75
CA GLU A 36 -6.92 -2.77 4.16
C GLU A 36 -6.99 -4.28 4.38
N VAL A 37 -7.79 -5.00 3.58
CA VAL A 37 -7.82 -6.47 3.56
C VAL A 37 -6.47 -7.04 3.10
N ALA A 38 -5.86 -6.48 2.05
CA ALA A 38 -4.56 -6.95 1.57
C ALA A 38 -3.45 -6.78 2.63
N ILE A 39 -3.40 -5.63 3.30
CA ILE A 39 -2.45 -5.36 4.39
C ILE A 39 -2.73 -6.29 5.57
N SER A 40 -4.00 -6.44 5.96
CA SER A 40 -4.40 -7.31 7.08
C SER A 40 -4.13 -8.78 6.80
N ASN A 41 -4.27 -9.25 5.55
CA ASN A 41 -3.93 -10.62 5.18
C ASN A 41 -2.42 -10.86 5.19
N LEU A 42 -1.63 -9.84 4.83
CA LEU A 42 -0.17 -9.94 4.81
C LEU A 42 0.43 -9.93 6.21
N ILE A 43 0.04 -8.94 7.01
CA ILE A 43 0.59 -8.72 8.36
C ILE A 43 -0.13 -9.62 9.37
N GLY A 44 -1.39 -9.97 9.13
CA GLY A 44 -2.23 -10.62 10.13
C GLY A 44 -2.70 -9.63 11.21
N PRO A 45 -3.08 -10.11 12.39
CA PRO A 45 -3.71 -9.29 13.43
C PRO A 45 -2.75 -8.33 14.15
N SER A 46 -1.44 -8.53 14.02
CA SER A 46 -0.42 -7.76 14.75
C SER A 46 0.88 -7.68 13.97
N LEU A 47 1.38 -6.45 13.79
CA LEU A 47 2.72 -6.21 13.21
C LEU A 47 3.83 -6.86 14.03
N HIS A 48 3.67 -6.94 15.36
CA HIS A 48 4.65 -7.58 16.22
C HIS A 48 4.70 -9.09 16.00
N SER A 49 3.54 -9.76 15.95
CA SER A 49 3.49 -11.21 15.69
C SER A 49 3.97 -11.54 14.28
N PHE A 50 3.69 -10.67 13.32
CA PHE A 50 4.22 -10.77 11.96
C PHE A 50 5.75 -10.72 11.94
N ALA A 51 6.31 -9.68 12.56
CA ALA A 51 7.73 -9.46 12.70
C ALA A 51 8.44 -10.63 13.37
N GLU A 52 7.93 -11.05 14.52
CA GLU A 52 8.47 -12.16 15.30
C GLU A 52 8.51 -13.44 14.47
N ARG A 53 7.43 -13.75 13.73
CA ARG A 53 7.39 -14.91 12.83
C ARG A 53 8.45 -14.85 11.74
N LEU A 54 8.61 -13.70 11.07
CA LEU A 54 9.65 -13.53 10.04
C LEU A 54 11.05 -13.72 10.61
N CYS A 55 11.32 -13.13 11.79
CA CYS A 55 12.62 -13.28 12.46
C CYS A 55 12.87 -14.72 12.89
N GLN A 56 11.88 -15.40 13.47
CA GLN A 56 11.99 -16.80 13.88
C GLN A 56 12.23 -17.72 12.68
N GLU A 57 11.52 -17.52 11.58
CA GLU A 57 11.69 -18.27 10.35
C GLU A 57 13.10 -18.08 9.76
N TYR A 58 13.58 -16.84 9.74
CA TYR A 58 14.94 -16.51 9.33
C TYR A 58 15.98 -17.18 10.24
N LEU A 59 15.88 -17.03 11.56
CA LEU A 59 16.82 -17.62 12.51
C LEU A 59 16.84 -19.16 12.44
N ALA A 60 15.71 -19.78 12.11
CA ALA A 60 15.62 -21.23 12.00
C ALA A 60 16.19 -21.80 10.69
N THR A 61 16.10 -21.04 9.58
CA THR A 61 16.38 -21.56 8.23
C THR A 61 17.53 -20.86 7.51
N SER A 62 17.95 -19.69 8.00
CA SER A 62 18.82 -18.75 7.29
C SER A 62 18.33 -18.43 5.87
N ASN A 63 17.02 -18.52 5.63
CA ASN A 63 16.40 -18.31 4.33
C ASN A 63 15.63 -16.99 4.29
N TYR A 64 15.83 -16.21 3.22
CA TYR A 64 15.19 -14.93 2.98
C TYR A 64 13.92 -15.02 2.12
N ALA A 65 13.45 -16.22 1.76
CA ALA A 65 12.33 -16.39 0.82
C ALA A 65 11.05 -15.68 1.27
N SER A 66 10.59 -15.95 2.50
CA SER A 66 9.36 -15.35 3.06
C SER A 66 9.47 -13.85 3.24
N LEU A 67 10.68 -13.37 3.52
CA LEU A 67 11.00 -11.96 3.59
C LEU A 67 10.94 -11.28 2.21
N ASN A 68 11.54 -11.91 1.21
CA ASN A 68 11.55 -11.43 -0.16
C ASN A 68 10.13 -11.40 -0.73
N GLU A 69 9.32 -12.41 -0.42
CA GLU A 69 7.90 -12.44 -0.78
C GLU A 69 7.13 -11.28 -0.11
N CYS A 70 7.37 -11.04 1.18
CA CYS A 70 6.76 -9.93 1.90
C CYS A 70 7.13 -8.57 1.30
N THR A 71 8.42 -8.28 1.14
CA THR A 71 8.92 -7.02 0.59
C THR A 71 8.47 -6.81 -0.86
N THR A 72 8.42 -7.87 -1.67
CA THR A 72 7.85 -7.83 -3.02
C THR A 72 6.36 -7.48 -3.00
N THR A 73 5.60 -8.06 -2.07
CA THR A 73 4.16 -7.80 -1.92
C THR A 73 3.89 -6.37 -1.48
N LEU A 74 4.61 -5.88 -0.46
CA LEU A 74 4.54 -4.48 -0.01
C LEU A 74 4.92 -3.52 -1.13
N GLY A 75 5.97 -3.81 -1.89
CA GLY A 75 6.37 -2.99 -3.02
C GLY A 75 5.31 -2.93 -4.14
N ARG A 76 4.58 -4.02 -4.38
CA ARG A 76 3.43 -4.02 -5.32
C ARG A 76 2.27 -3.20 -4.79
N LEU A 77 1.94 -3.32 -3.50
CA LEU A 77 0.90 -2.53 -2.84
C LEU A 77 1.23 -1.03 -2.89
N GLU A 78 2.47 -0.66 -2.56
CA GLU A 78 2.95 0.73 -2.64
C GLU A 78 2.81 1.28 -4.05
N LYS A 79 3.25 0.51 -5.07
CA LYS A 79 3.11 0.90 -6.47
C LYS A 79 1.64 1.11 -6.86
N ASN A 80 0.77 0.15 -6.54
CA ASN A 80 -0.66 0.24 -6.86
C ASN A 80 -1.33 1.47 -6.20
N LEU A 81 -0.97 1.77 -4.94
CA LEU A 81 -1.46 2.96 -4.24
C LEU A 81 -0.94 4.26 -4.87
N SER A 82 0.32 4.27 -5.30
CA SER A 82 0.95 5.41 -5.99
C SER A 82 0.31 5.67 -7.36
N ASP A 83 0.05 4.61 -8.12
CA ASP A 83 -0.61 4.65 -9.42
C ASP A 83 -2.05 5.17 -9.26
N ALA A 84 -2.82 4.58 -8.33
CA ALA A 84 -4.18 5.03 -8.01
C ALA A 84 -4.22 6.50 -7.58
N ARG A 85 -3.23 6.95 -6.77
CA ARG A 85 -3.12 8.35 -6.37
C ARG A 85 -2.86 9.26 -7.56
N THR A 86 -1.99 8.85 -8.47
CA THR A 86 -1.64 9.61 -9.68
C THR A 86 -2.87 9.76 -10.59
N GLU A 87 -3.60 8.67 -10.81
CA GLU A 87 -4.86 8.68 -11.57
C GLU A 87 -5.91 9.60 -10.93
N HIS A 88 -6.06 9.56 -9.60
CA HIS A 88 -6.98 10.44 -8.88
C HIS A 88 -6.59 11.92 -8.98
N SER A 89 -5.29 12.22 -8.93
CA SER A 89 -4.77 13.58 -9.08
C SER A 89 -5.05 14.14 -10.47
N GLN A 90 -4.82 13.33 -11.52
CA GLN A 90 -5.07 13.73 -12.91
C GLN A 90 -6.55 13.99 -13.21
N CYS A 91 -7.46 13.33 -12.49
CA CYS A 91 -8.89 13.52 -12.64
C CYS A 91 -9.48 14.66 -11.78
N GLY A 92 -8.65 15.42 -11.05
CA GLY A 92 -9.09 16.54 -10.21
C GLY A 92 -9.76 16.13 -8.87
N TYR A 93 -9.61 14.87 -8.45
CA TYR A 93 -10.21 14.36 -7.21
C TYR A 93 -9.29 14.58 -5.99
N HIS A 94 -9.07 15.84 -5.62
CA HIS A 94 -8.16 16.21 -4.54
C HIS A 94 -8.52 15.60 -3.17
N ARG A 95 -9.81 15.36 -2.90
CA ARG A 95 -10.27 14.80 -1.61
C ARG A 95 -9.87 13.33 -1.40
N ASN A 96 -9.57 12.58 -2.47
CA ASN A 96 -9.14 11.19 -2.39
C ASN A 96 -7.61 11.04 -2.28
N SER A 97 -6.86 12.06 -2.70
CA SER A 97 -5.39 12.05 -2.57
C SER A 97 -4.93 11.93 -1.12
N TYR A 98 -5.65 12.50 -0.15
CA TYR A 98 -5.27 12.42 1.26
C TYR A 98 -5.42 11.01 1.83
N PHE A 99 -6.47 10.29 1.45
CA PHE A 99 -6.69 8.92 1.92
C PHE A 99 -5.65 7.97 1.34
N LEU A 100 -5.44 8.01 0.01
CA LEU A 100 -4.42 7.20 -0.64
C LEU A 100 -3.01 7.53 -0.15
N GLN A 101 -2.76 8.79 0.20
CA GLN A 101 -1.51 9.19 0.85
C GLN A 101 -1.35 8.56 2.23
N ALA A 102 -2.40 8.57 3.07
CA ALA A 102 -2.34 7.94 4.39
C ALA A 102 -2.08 6.43 4.31
N GLU A 103 -2.74 5.72 3.39
CA GLU A 103 -2.48 4.30 3.17
C GLU A 103 -1.08 4.03 2.61
N LEU A 104 -0.61 4.87 1.68
CA LEU A 104 0.75 4.80 1.17
C LEU A 104 1.79 4.98 2.29
N ASP A 105 1.58 5.96 3.17
CA ASP A 105 2.46 6.22 4.31
C ASP A 105 2.42 5.06 5.32
N ARG A 106 1.26 4.41 5.49
CA ARG A 106 1.14 3.20 6.32
C ARG A 106 1.94 2.03 5.74
N VAL A 107 1.81 1.75 4.44
CA VAL A 107 2.59 0.70 3.75
C VAL A 107 4.10 0.97 3.85
N ARG A 108 4.51 2.23 3.69
CA ARG A 108 5.90 2.67 3.83
C ARG A 108 6.42 2.46 5.25
N THR A 109 5.61 2.80 6.25
CA THR A 109 5.96 2.61 7.66
C THR A 109 6.18 1.14 7.99
N VAL A 110 5.29 0.25 7.50
CA VAL A 110 5.45 -1.20 7.66
C VAL A 110 6.71 -1.70 6.95
N SER A 111 6.94 -1.23 5.72
CA SER A 111 8.13 -1.61 4.95
C SER A 111 9.43 -1.22 5.65
N ARG A 112 9.49 0.02 6.19
CA ARG A 112 10.62 0.50 7.00
C ARG A 112 10.83 -0.34 8.25
N ALA A 113 9.76 -0.61 9.00
CA ALA A 113 9.84 -1.41 10.21
C ALA A 113 10.40 -2.82 9.91
N ILE A 114 9.97 -3.43 8.81
CA ILE A 114 10.51 -4.73 8.35
C ILE A 114 11.99 -4.59 8.01
N GLU A 115 12.38 -3.60 7.21
CA GLU A 115 13.80 -3.37 6.87
C GLU A 115 14.67 -3.15 8.12
N ASP A 116 14.22 -2.34 9.07
CA ASP A 116 14.95 -2.08 10.30
C ASP A 116 15.14 -3.35 11.12
N MET A 117 14.09 -4.15 11.29
CA MET A 117 14.18 -5.41 12.02
C MET A 117 15.17 -6.38 11.36
N LEU A 118 15.23 -6.39 10.03
CA LEU A 118 16.19 -7.24 9.30
C LEU A 118 17.62 -6.79 9.49
N CYS A 119 17.87 -5.48 9.44
CA CYS A 119 19.19 -4.94 9.70
C CYS A 119 19.69 -5.27 11.11
N HIS A 120 18.77 -5.47 12.07
CA HIS A 120 19.11 -5.90 13.43
C HIS A 120 19.25 -7.42 13.57
N ALA A 121 18.46 -8.21 12.83
CA ALA A 121 18.47 -9.67 12.93
C ALA A 121 19.57 -10.33 12.07
N MET A 122 20.05 -9.65 11.03
CA MET A 122 21.07 -10.17 10.14
C MET A 122 22.47 -9.81 10.63
N GLU A 123 23.39 -10.75 10.52
CA GLU A 123 24.79 -10.56 10.90
C GLU A 123 25.69 -10.68 9.66
N GLY A 124 26.78 -9.90 9.62
CA GLY A 124 27.82 -10.04 8.60
C GLY A 124 27.43 -9.56 7.20
N ASN A 125 27.70 -10.36 6.17
CA ASN A 125 27.59 -9.97 4.75
C ASN A 125 26.15 -9.98 4.20
N ASP A 126 25.20 -10.50 4.97
CA ASP A 126 23.82 -10.70 4.52
C ASP A 126 23.10 -9.38 4.23
N VAL A 127 23.34 -8.35 5.06
CA VAL A 127 22.81 -6.99 4.84
C VAL A 127 23.33 -6.41 3.54
N ALA A 128 24.62 -6.60 3.24
CA ALA A 128 25.22 -6.12 1.99
C ALA A 128 24.65 -6.83 0.76
N ASP A 129 24.39 -8.14 0.85
CA ASP A 129 23.76 -8.91 -0.24
C ASP A 129 22.32 -8.43 -0.49
N LEU A 130 21.51 -8.26 0.56
CA LEU A 130 20.14 -7.72 0.40
C LEU A 130 20.11 -6.30 -0.15
N HIS A 131 21.05 -5.45 0.28
CA HIS A 131 21.18 -4.11 -0.27
C HIS A 131 21.56 -4.14 -1.76
N SER A 132 22.50 -5.01 -2.15
CA SER A 132 22.90 -5.20 -3.56
C SER A 132 21.75 -5.67 -4.46
N ARG A 133 20.78 -6.40 -3.87
CA ARG A 133 19.57 -6.89 -4.54
C ARG A 133 18.41 -5.87 -4.53
N GLY A 134 18.59 -4.71 -3.90
CA GLY A 134 17.56 -3.67 -3.81
C GLY A 134 16.37 -4.03 -2.91
N LEU A 135 16.59 -4.92 -1.94
CA LEU A 135 15.56 -5.35 -0.99
C LEU A 135 15.45 -4.43 0.24
N LEU A 136 16.48 -3.62 0.49
CA LEU A 136 16.50 -2.58 1.53
C LEU A 136 16.34 -1.20 0.86
N ARG A 137 15.10 -0.73 0.70
CA ARG A 137 14.76 0.47 -0.07
C ARG A 137 14.83 1.76 0.75
N TYR A 138 14.61 1.68 2.06
CA TYR A 138 14.49 2.83 2.93
C TYR A 138 15.74 3.09 3.76
N GLN A 139 16.61 2.11 3.93
CA GLN A 139 17.90 2.25 4.62
C GLN A 139 18.97 3.02 3.80
N SER A 140 18.76 3.21 2.49
CA SER A 140 19.72 3.91 1.60
C SER A 140 19.54 5.42 1.55
N VAL A 141 18.52 5.98 2.21
CA VAL A 141 18.26 7.41 2.23
C VAL A 141 18.57 7.94 3.62
N PRO A 142 19.66 8.72 3.81
CA PRO A 142 19.82 9.47 5.05
C PRO A 142 18.68 10.48 5.15
N ASP A 143 18.02 10.54 6.31
CA ASP A 143 17.03 11.57 6.65
C ASP A 143 17.61 12.99 6.52
#